data_AF-A0A2G8KLC8-F1
#
_entry.id   AF-A0A2G8KLC8-F1
#
_cell.length_a   1.000
_cell.length_b   1.000
_cell.length_c   1.000
_cell.angle_alpha   90.00
_cell.angle_beta   90.00
_cell.angle_gamma   90.00
#
_symmetry.space_group_name_H-M   'P 1'
#
loop_
_entity.id
_entity.type
_entity.pdbx_description
1 polymer ?
#
loop_
_entity_poly.entity_id
_entity_poly.type
_entity_poly.pdbx_seq_one_letter_code
_entity_poly.pdbx_strand_id
1 'polypeptide(L)'
;MTSTFEDIIATVVEQHIAEPRIKPDRSLQKPSRGPFNMFKSPPAIQTGSKNTLTESSFLYPDVPHSWLCDGKLLRLHEPSNKGNFKIFQEQWGKGVPVLVSNVQKQLKSSLWNPRYFSKQFGNIENDLVDCRKGTVIQGAPMKDFWDGFEDLTNRLETKQGQSMILKLKDWPPAEDFSEILPEHFEDLMGNLPLPEYTRRDGVLNLSSRLPDFFVKPDLGPKMYNAYGTTNLHLDISDAVNVMVHVGIPHGGQKDDDKADALISEAVEAVQQRCKDEQTRQRLIEDKETPGALWHIFRARDAPRIRSFLNKLSEEQGEQILLDHDPIHDQSWYLDEEKLARLKEEYKVEGWAIAQCLGDAVFIPAGAPHQVRNLHSCIKVAEDFVSPEHIKECVYLTDEFRHLSNTHSNHEDKLQIKNILYHAIKDAIGVLMSHDPLLQGTGETT
;
A
#
# COMPACT_ATOMS: atom_id res chain seq x y z
N MET A 1 20.92 1.18 -33.94
CA MET A 1 20.22 0.88 -32.67
C MET A 1 20.01 2.19 -31.90
N THR A 2 19.22 3.10 -32.48
CA THR A 2 18.97 4.45 -31.92
C THR A 2 17.49 4.84 -32.01
N SER A 3 16.62 4.02 -32.58
CA SER A 3 15.22 4.39 -32.81
C SER A 3 14.35 4.36 -31.56
N THR A 4 14.67 3.53 -30.55
CA THR A 4 13.79 3.36 -29.39
C THR A 4 13.80 4.54 -28.42
N PHE A 5 14.82 5.41 -28.43
CA PHE A 5 14.89 6.57 -27.54
C PHE A 5 14.19 7.79 -28.14
N GLU A 6 14.27 7.99 -29.46
CA GLU A 6 13.52 9.04 -30.16
C GLU A 6 12.01 8.75 -30.17
N ASP A 7 11.61 7.47 -30.24
CA ASP A 7 10.19 7.06 -30.12
C ASP A 7 9.59 7.41 -28.73
N ILE A 8 10.41 7.42 -27.67
CA ILE A 8 10.01 7.85 -26.32
C ILE A 8 9.93 9.38 -26.24
N ILE A 9 10.82 10.10 -26.94
CA ILE A 9 10.81 11.58 -26.98
C ILE A 9 9.58 12.10 -27.74
N ALA A 10 9.19 11.46 -28.84
CA ALA A 10 8.06 11.89 -29.66
C ALA A 10 6.70 11.81 -28.94
N THR A 11 6.56 10.91 -27.96
CA THR A 11 5.32 10.76 -27.19
C THR A 11 5.17 11.76 -26.03
N VAL A 12 6.22 12.50 -25.69
CA VAL A 12 6.22 13.45 -24.57
C VAL A 12 5.87 14.89 -25.01
N VAL A 13 5.87 15.19 -26.32
CA VAL A 13 5.81 16.60 -26.80
C VAL A 13 4.54 17.01 -27.54
N GLU A 14 3.61 16.13 -27.92
CA GLU A 14 2.42 16.58 -28.67
C GLU A 14 1.16 16.77 -27.81
N GLN A 15 0.92 18.02 -27.42
CA GLN A 15 -0.41 18.55 -27.10
C GLN A 15 -0.95 19.37 -28.29
N HIS A 16 -2.15 19.01 -28.75
CA HIS A 16 -3.12 19.81 -29.53
C HIS A 16 -2.76 20.15 -31.00
N ILE A 17 -3.01 19.21 -31.91
CA ILE A 17 -3.38 19.53 -33.30
C ILE A 17 -4.65 18.77 -33.67
N ALA A 18 -5.66 19.49 -34.16
CA ALA A 18 -6.95 18.96 -34.58
C ALA A 18 -6.81 17.95 -35.74
N GLU A 19 -7.43 16.78 -35.60
CA GLU A 19 -7.44 15.75 -36.65
C GLU A 19 -8.26 16.17 -37.89
N PRO A 20 -7.76 15.98 -39.12
CA PRO A 20 -8.57 16.07 -40.32
C PRO A 20 -9.43 14.80 -40.48
N ARG A 21 -10.73 14.99 -40.72
CA ARG A 21 -11.69 13.92 -41.02
C ARG A 21 -11.30 13.16 -42.29
N ILE A 22 -10.92 11.89 -42.16
CA ILE A 22 -10.77 10.95 -43.28
C ILE A 22 -11.90 9.91 -43.21
N LYS A 23 -12.62 9.72 -44.33
CA LYS A 23 -13.73 8.77 -44.47
C LYS A 23 -13.22 7.32 -44.47
N PRO A 24 -13.98 6.34 -43.93
CA PRO A 24 -13.52 4.97 -43.84
C PRO A 24 -13.60 4.26 -45.20
N ASP A 25 -12.46 3.78 -45.69
CA ASP A 25 -12.40 2.81 -46.78
C ASP A 25 -12.55 1.38 -46.23
N ARG A 26 -13.43 0.59 -46.83
CA ARG A 26 -13.78 -0.78 -46.46
C ARG A 26 -13.01 -1.74 -47.37
N SER A 27 -11.77 -2.09 -47.02
CA SER A 27 -11.16 -3.35 -47.46
C SER A 27 -9.77 -3.58 -46.87
N LEU A 28 -9.66 -4.06 -45.63
CA LEU A 28 -8.49 -4.82 -45.19
C LEU A 28 -8.92 -5.96 -44.28
N GLN A 29 -8.59 -7.18 -44.69
CA GLN A 29 -8.91 -8.44 -44.03
C GLN A 29 -8.20 -8.53 -42.67
N LYS A 30 -8.93 -8.94 -41.64
CA LYS A 30 -8.39 -9.22 -40.29
C LYS A 30 -7.44 -10.42 -40.35
N PRO A 31 -6.24 -10.37 -39.76
CA PRO A 31 -5.47 -11.58 -39.52
C PRO A 31 -6.08 -12.36 -38.35
N SER A 32 -6.33 -13.65 -38.60
CA SER A 32 -6.71 -14.69 -37.64
C SER A 32 -5.74 -14.72 -36.44
N ARG A 33 -6.25 -14.46 -35.22
CA ARG A 33 -5.52 -14.69 -33.97
C ARG A 33 -5.50 -16.18 -33.65
N GLY A 34 -4.35 -16.83 -33.85
CA GLY A 34 -4.02 -18.12 -33.22
C GLY A 34 -3.60 -17.92 -31.75
N PRO A 35 -3.61 -18.98 -30.92
CA PRO A 35 -3.30 -18.87 -29.50
C PRO A 35 -1.81 -18.57 -29.32
N PHE A 36 -1.49 -17.41 -28.72
CA PHE A 36 -0.13 -17.08 -28.30
C PHE A 36 0.21 -17.93 -27.07
N ASN A 37 0.84 -19.07 -27.32
CA ASN A 37 1.38 -19.95 -26.31
C ASN A 37 2.92 -19.91 -26.41
N MET A 38 3.56 -19.00 -25.69
CA MET A 38 5.00 -19.05 -25.41
C MET A 38 5.37 -18.12 -24.25
N PHE A 39 5.34 -18.64 -23.03
CA PHE A 39 6.45 -18.47 -22.08
C PHE A 39 6.53 -19.73 -21.24
N LYS A 40 7.65 -20.46 -21.36
CA LYS A 40 8.01 -21.49 -20.38
C LYS A 40 8.15 -20.80 -19.04
N SER A 41 7.38 -21.26 -18.05
CA SER A 41 7.52 -20.86 -16.66
C SER A 41 9.00 -20.93 -16.27
N PRO A 42 9.57 -19.88 -15.66
CA PRO A 42 10.88 -20.01 -15.03
C PRO A 42 10.83 -21.18 -14.05
N PRO A 43 11.91 -21.96 -13.87
CA PRO A 43 11.93 -22.99 -12.85
C PRO A 43 11.58 -22.36 -11.50
N ALA A 44 10.75 -23.08 -10.72
CA ALA A 44 10.39 -22.67 -9.38
C ALA A 44 11.67 -22.30 -8.61
N ILE A 45 11.79 -21.02 -8.24
CA ILE A 45 12.84 -20.57 -7.33
C ILE A 45 12.62 -21.37 -6.06
N GLN A 46 13.60 -22.22 -5.72
CA GLN A 46 13.67 -22.89 -4.43
C GLN A 46 13.35 -21.85 -3.36
N THR A 47 12.37 -22.13 -2.52
CA THR A 47 12.07 -21.33 -1.34
C THR A 47 13.37 -21.15 -0.56
N GLY A 48 13.97 -19.96 -0.68
CA GLY A 48 15.27 -19.66 -0.11
C GLY A 48 15.29 -19.93 1.39
N SER A 49 16.47 -20.25 1.90
CA SER A 49 16.74 -20.45 3.33
C SER A 49 15.94 -19.48 4.18
N LYS A 50 15.18 -20.00 5.15
CA LYS A 50 14.49 -19.15 6.13
C LYS A 50 15.54 -18.29 6.83
N ASN A 51 15.33 -16.97 6.89
CA ASN A 51 16.27 -16.12 7.60
C ASN A 51 16.16 -16.39 9.09
N THR A 52 17.31 -16.50 9.75
CA THR A 52 17.39 -16.65 11.21
C THR A 52 18.00 -15.41 11.84
N LEU A 53 17.60 -15.09 13.07
CA LEU A 53 18.19 -13.98 13.82
C LEU A 53 19.70 -14.20 13.99
N THR A 54 20.14 -15.42 14.28
CA THR A 54 21.56 -15.75 14.46
C THR A 54 22.42 -15.38 13.25
N GLU A 55 22.01 -15.74 12.03
CA GLU A 55 22.76 -15.45 10.81
C GLU A 55 22.72 -13.95 10.47
N SER A 56 21.55 -13.34 10.60
CA SER A 56 21.35 -11.93 10.24
C SER A 56 22.01 -10.98 11.24
N SER A 57 22.03 -11.28 12.54
CA SER A 57 22.80 -10.54 13.54
C SER A 57 24.31 -10.62 13.34
N PHE A 58 24.83 -11.69 12.71
CA PHE A 58 26.24 -11.74 12.33
C PHE A 58 26.56 -10.77 11.18
N LEU A 59 25.66 -10.64 10.20
CA LEU A 59 25.81 -9.73 9.06
C LEU A 59 25.49 -8.27 9.40
N TYR A 60 24.61 -8.06 10.38
CA TYR A 60 24.06 -6.76 10.80
C TYR A 60 24.10 -6.63 12.34
N PRO A 61 25.29 -6.60 12.94
CA PRO A 61 25.44 -6.62 14.40
C PRO A 61 24.85 -5.39 15.11
N ASP A 62 24.83 -4.24 14.42
CA ASP A 62 24.38 -2.96 14.99
C ASP A 62 22.91 -2.63 14.68
N VAL A 63 22.17 -3.58 14.10
CA VAL A 63 20.77 -3.39 13.69
C VAL A 63 19.86 -4.22 14.60
N PRO A 64 19.04 -3.60 15.47
CA PRO A 64 18.02 -4.32 16.24
C PRO A 64 16.88 -4.78 15.34
N HIS A 65 16.78 -6.09 15.13
CA HIS A 65 15.80 -6.69 14.22
C HIS A 65 15.39 -8.10 14.65
N SER A 66 14.33 -8.59 14.04
CA SER A 66 13.86 -9.97 14.15
C SER A 66 13.20 -10.42 12.85
N TRP A 67 12.82 -11.70 12.78
CA TRP A 67 12.10 -12.25 11.64
C TRP A 67 10.76 -12.83 12.07
N LEU A 68 9.67 -12.36 11.46
CA LEU A 68 8.32 -12.87 11.61
C LEU A 68 7.98 -13.82 10.44
N CYS A 69 6.78 -14.40 10.46
CA CYS A 69 6.28 -15.29 9.41
C CYS A 69 7.27 -16.43 9.09
N ASP A 70 7.81 -17.10 10.11
CA ASP A 70 8.81 -18.17 10.00
C ASP A 70 10.08 -17.78 9.22
N GLY A 71 10.63 -16.59 9.46
CA GLY A 71 11.87 -16.15 8.80
C GLY A 71 11.66 -15.41 7.48
N LYS A 72 10.40 -15.16 7.07
CA LYS A 72 10.06 -14.56 5.77
C LYS A 72 9.84 -13.05 5.81
N LEU A 73 9.57 -12.46 6.98
CA LEU A 73 9.29 -11.04 7.13
C LEU A 73 10.33 -10.39 8.05
N LEU A 74 11.09 -9.45 7.50
CA LEU A 74 12.00 -8.63 8.31
C LEU A 74 11.19 -7.67 9.18
N ARG A 75 11.49 -7.64 10.48
CA ARG A 75 11.01 -6.63 11.42
C ARG A 75 12.20 -5.84 11.98
N LEU A 76 12.25 -4.55 11.68
CA LEU A 76 13.21 -3.61 12.28
C LEU A 76 12.60 -3.01 13.55
N HIS A 77 13.35 -2.96 14.65
CA HIS A 77 12.81 -2.56 15.96
C HIS A 77 12.95 -1.06 16.25
N GLU A 78 13.91 -0.40 15.61
CA GLU A 78 14.26 1.01 15.83
C GLU A 78 14.13 1.80 14.52
N PRO A 79 13.13 2.68 14.39
CA PRO A 79 12.83 3.33 13.10
C PRO A 79 13.91 4.30 12.62
N SER A 80 14.63 4.95 13.55
CA SER A 80 15.69 5.92 13.24
C SER A 80 17.10 5.32 13.19
N ASN A 81 17.25 4.00 13.28
CA ASN A 81 18.57 3.37 13.24
C ASN A 81 19.14 3.43 11.80
N LYS A 82 20.27 4.12 11.63
CA LYS A 82 20.91 4.32 10.31
C LYS A 82 21.40 3.01 9.68
N GLY A 83 21.64 1.97 10.48
CA GLY A 83 22.04 0.64 10.00
C GLY A 83 20.91 -0.14 9.30
N ASN A 84 19.65 0.27 9.48
CA ASN A 84 18.48 -0.38 8.87
C ASN A 84 18.58 -0.48 7.34
N PHE A 85 19.21 0.52 6.73
CA PHE A 85 19.22 0.74 5.29
C PHE A 85 19.63 -0.50 4.48
N LYS A 86 20.75 -1.14 4.85
CA LYS A 86 21.32 -2.24 4.06
C LYS A 86 20.47 -3.52 4.13
N ILE A 87 20.06 -3.92 5.34
CA ILE A 87 19.23 -5.12 5.52
C ILE A 87 17.83 -4.91 4.91
N PHE A 88 17.30 -3.68 4.94
CA PHE A 88 16.07 -3.30 4.25
C PHE A 88 16.23 -3.49 2.74
N GLN A 89 17.25 -2.88 2.12
CA GLN A 89 17.50 -2.98 0.67
C GLN A 89 17.57 -4.41 0.16
N GLU A 90 18.22 -5.31 0.91
CA GLU A 90 18.30 -6.73 0.53
C GLU A 90 16.95 -7.44 0.50
N GLN A 91 16.02 -7.04 1.37
CA GLN A 91 14.65 -7.59 1.34
C GLN A 91 13.80 -6.86 0.31
N TRP A 92 13.89 -5.53 0.27
CA TRP A 92 13.15 -4.70 -0.65
C TRP A 92 13.42 -5.08 -2.11
N GLY A 93 14.69 -5.27 -2.49
CA GLY A 93 15.06 -5.75 -3.83
C GLY A 93 14.55 -7.16 -4.19
N LYS A 94 14.05 -7.94 -3.24
CA LYS A 94 13.38 -9.24 -3.48
C LYS A 94 11.86 -9.10 -3.68
N GLY A 95 11.32 -7.88 -3.63
CA GLY A 95 9.89 -7.59 -3.71
C GLY A 95 9.10 -8.24 -2.57
N VAL A 96 9.60 -8.16 -1.33
CA VAL A 96 8.90 -8.65 -0.13
C VAL A 96 8.57 -7.49 0.80
N PRO A 97 7.47 -7.55 1.56
CA PRO A 97 7.14 -6.53 2.55
C PRO A 97 8.18 -6.50 3.67
N VAL A 98 8.27 -5.36 4.36
CA VAL A 98 9.10 -5.16 5.56
C VAL A 98 8.27 -4.46 6.64
N LEU A 99 8.50 -4.80 7.90
CA LEU A 99 7.87 -4.16 9.06
C LEU A 99 8.91 -3.32 9.82
N VAL A 100 8.57 -2.08 10.17
CA VAL A 100 9.38 -1.24 11.08
C VAL A 100 8.52 -0.88 12.27
N SER A 101 8.87 -1.35 13.46
CA SER A 101 8.10 -1.10 14.68
C SER A 101 8.51 0.20 15.36
N ASN A 102 7.69 0.63 16.33
CA ASN A 102 8.00 1.69 17.29
C ASN A 102 8.03 3.12 16.72
N VAL A 103 7.42 3.39 15.56
CA VAL A 103 7.35 4.74 14.97
C VAL A 103 6.57 5.71 15.85
N GLN A 104 5.53 5.23 16.54
CA GLN A 104 4.74 6.03 17.48
C GLN A 104 5.56 6.62 18.64
N LYS A 105 6.75 6.09 18.95
CA LYS A 105 7.64 6.66 19.97
C LYS A 105 8.25 8.00 19.53
N GLN A 106 8.22 8.30 18.24
CA GLN A 106 8.73 9.53 17.64
C GLN A 106 7.61 10.52 17.28
N LEU A 107 6.37 10.03 17.18
CA LEU A 107 5.18 10.84 16.88
C LEU A 107 4.59 11.51 18.13
N LYS A 108 3.95 12.66 17.94
CA LYS A 108 3.18 13.34 19.00
C LYS A 108 1.84 12.65 19.18
N SER A 109 1.73 11.75 20.16
CA SER A 109 0.51 10.99 20.44
C SER A 109 -0.76 11.83 20.62
N SER A 110 -0.64 13.06 21.11
CA SER A 110 -1.78 13.99 21.25
C SER A 110 -2.38 14.46 19.92
N LEU A 111 -1.58 14.51 18.85
CA LEU A 111 -2.06 14.91 17.52
C LEU A 111 -2.89 13.79 16.88
N TRP A 112 -2.44 12.55 17.01
CA TRP A 112 -3.05 11.38 16.36
C TRP A 112 -4.23 10.77 17.12
N ASN A 113 -4.71 11.44 18.18
CA ASN A 113 -5.80 10.93 19.00
C ASN A 113 -7.19 11.22 18.36
N PRO A 114 -8.14 10.27 18.36
CA PRO A 114 -9.51 10.47 17.84
C PRO A 114 -10.21 11.72 18.42
N ARG A 115 -9.98 12.05 19.69
CA ARG A 115 -10.58 13.23 20.34
C ARG A 115 -10.08 14.54 19.75
N TYR A 116 -8.85 14.58 19.24
CA TYR A 116 -8.33 15.74 18.51
C TYR A 116 -9.20 15.97 17.26
N PHE A 117 -9.40 14.93 16.45
CA PHE A 117 -10.19 15.02 15.22
C PHE A 117 -11.66 15.33 15.48
N SER A 118 -12.29 14.71 16.50
CA SER A 118 -13.65 15.05 16.94
C SER A 118 -13.77 16.52 17.30
N LYS A 119 -12.82 17.07 18.07
CA LYS A 119 -12.87 18.45 18.55
C LYS A 119 -12.65 19.47 17.43
N GLN A 120 -11.69 19.23 16.54
CA GLN A 120 -11.30 20.19 15.50
C GLN A 120 -12.20 20.12 14.28
N PHE A 121 -12.59 18.90 13.87
CA PHE A 121 -13.25 18.66 12.59
C PHE A 121 -14.62 17.98 12.72
N GLY A 122 -15.07 17.65 13.93
CA GLY A 122 -16.30 16.86 14.12
C GLY A 122 -17.58 17.51 13.57
N ASN A 123 -17.62 18.83 13.41
CA ASN A 123 -18.76 19.54 12.82
C ASN A 123 -18.75 19.56 11.28
N ILE A 124 -17.67 19.12 10.64
CA ILE A 124 -17.61 19.01 9.19
C ILE A 124 -18.34 17.72 8.79
N GLU A 125 -19.19 17.83 7.77
CA GLU A 125 -19.90 16.69 7.21
C GLU A 125 -19.00 15.91 6.25
N ASN A 126 -19.07 14.58 6.31
CA ASN A 126 -18.37 13.70 5.38
C ASN A 126 -19.16 12.39 5.16
N ASP A 127 -18.82 11.67 4.11
CA ASP A 127 -19.41 10.36 3.85
C ASP A 127 -18.83 9.29 4.80
N LEU A 128 -19.73 8.49 5.39
CA LEU A 128 -19.38 7.29 6.15
C LEU A 128 -19.82 6.06 5.36
N VAL A 129 -19.08 4.95 5.46
CA VAL A 129 -19.47 3.69 4.83
C VAL A 129 -19.60 2.60 5.88
N ASP A 130 -20.75 1.91 5.90
CA ASP A 130 -20.94 0.71 6.70
C ASP A 130 -20.20 -0.46 6.04
N CYS A 131 -19.10 -0.90 6.65
CA CYS A 131 -18.24 -1.97 6.16
C CYS A 131 -18.96 -3.31 6.01
N ARG A 132 -20.09 -3.54 6.71
CA ARG A 132 -20.83 -4.82 6.60
C ARG A 132 -21.72 -4.89 5.36
N LYS A 133 -22.27 -3.76 4.94
CA LYS A 133 -23.26 -3.68 3.84
C LYS A 133 -22.75 -2.94 2.61
N GLY A 134 -21.65 -2.20 2.73
CA GLY A 134 -21.16 -1.28 1.70
C GLY A 134 -22.04 -0.03 1.52
N THR A 135 -23.04 0.19 2.38
CA THR A 135 -23.94 1.35 2.26
C THR A 135 -23.25 2.63 2.69
N VAL A 136 -23.40 3.67 1.88
CA VAL A 136 -22.87 5.01 2.16
C VAL A 136 -23.91 5.84 2.90
N ILE A 137 -23.51 6.42 4.03
CA ILE A 137 -24.25 7.44 4.77
C ILE A 137 -23.69 8.79 4.33
N GLN A 138 -24.46 9.53 3.55
CA GLN A 138 -24.01 10.79 2.96
C GLN A 138 -24.12 11.94 3.96
N GLY A 139 -23.09 12.79 4.02
CA GLY A 139 -23.12 14.05 4.78
C GLY A 139 -23.34 13.89 6.28
N ALA A 140 -22.74 12.87 6.90
CA ALA A 140 -22.81 12.71 8.35
C ALA A 140 -21.76 13.61 9.04
N PRO A 141 -22.08 14.27 10.16
CA PRO A 141 -21.07 14.95 10.96
C PRO A 141 -19.96 13.98 11.35
N MET A 142 -18.70 14.34 11.12
CA MET A 142 -17.58 13.46 11.48
C MET A 142 -17.51 13.17 12.98
N LYS A 143 -18.13 13.99 13.83
CA LYS A 143 -18.27 13.74 15.26
C LYS A 143 -18.97 12.42 15.56
N ASP A 144 -19.97 12.03 14.79
CA ASP A 144 -20.69 10.76 14.96
C ASP A 144 -19.79 9.55 14.72
N PHE A 145 -18.76 9.71 13.88
CA PHE A 145 -17.70 8.74 13.71
C PHE A 145 -16.68 8.83 14.86
N TRP A 146 -16.09 10.00 15.11
CA TRP A 146 -15.00 10.09 16.08
C TRP A 146 -15.41 9.80 17.52
N ASP A 147 -16.63 10.14 17.93
CA ASP A 147 -17.13 9.87 19.28
C ASP A 147 -17.44 8.39 19.49
N GLY A 148 -17.83 7.66 18.43
CA GLY A 148 -18.05 6.21 18.45
C GLY A 148 -16.79 5.37 18.21
N PHE A 149 -15.63 6.00 18.02
CA PHE A 149 -14.40 5.34 17.61
C PHE A 149 -13.94 4.32 18.65
N GLU A 150 -13.89 4.73 19.92
CA GLU A 150 -13.56 3.89 21.09
C GLU A 150 -14.80 3.58 21.94
N ASP A 151 -15.77 4.51 22.00
CA ASP A 151 -16.98 4.34 22.81
C ASP A 151 -18.06 3.60 22.01
N LEU A 152 -18.32 2.35 22.40
CA LEU A 152 -19.34 1.53 21.74
C LEU A 152 -20.76 2.10 21.89
N THR A 153 -21.01 2.90 22.92
CA THR A 153 -22.34 3.47 23.21
C THR A 153 -22.69 4.68 22.33
N ASN A 154 -21.67 5.33 21.77
CA ASN A 154 -21.84 6.48 20.86
C ASN A 154 -21.80 6.07 19.38
N ARG A 155 -21.71 4.77 19.05
CA ARG A 155 -21.73 4.31 17.66
C ARG A 155 -23.12 4.45 17.07
N LEU A 156 -23.17 4.93 15.82
CA LEU A 156 -24.40 4.90 15.02
C LEU A 156 -24.95 3.47 14.92
N GLU A 157 -26.27 3.33 15.00
CA GLU A 157 -26.95 2.04 14.98
C GLU A 157 -27.78 1.85 13.71
N THR A 158 -27.82 0.60 13.24
CA THR A 158 -28.76 0.15 12.22
C THR A 158 -30.21 0.26 12.70
N LYS A 159 -31.17 0.18 11.78
CA LYS A 159 -32.61 0.12 12.11
C LYS A 159 -32.99 -1.03 13.05
N GLN A 160 -32.13 -2.05 13.14
CA GLN A 160 -32.29 -3.21 14.03
C GLN A 160 -31.64 -3.01 15.41
N GLY A 161 -31.12 -1.82 15.73
CA GLY A 161 -30.45 -1.52 17.01
C GLY A 161 -29.07 -2.15 17.15
N GLN A 162 -28.41 -2.48 16.04
CA GLN A 162 -27.03 -3.01 16.06
C GLN A 162 -26.04 -1.90 15.70
N SER A 163 -24.99 -1.73 16.49
CA SER A 163 -23.89 -0.78 16.21
C SER A 163 -23.27 -1.04 14.84
N MET A 164 -23.11 0.00 14.04
CA MET A 164 -22.48 -0.04 12.74
C MET A 164 -20.95 -0.14 12.84
N ILE A 165 -20.34 -0.76 11.82
CA ILE A 165 -18.89 -0.79 11.64
C ILE A 165 -18.56 0.16 10.50
N LEU A 166 -18.06 1.34 10.82
CA LEU A 166 -17.94 2.44 9.89
C LEU A 166 -16.50 2.63 9.41
N LYS A 167 -16.34 3.12 8.18
CA LYS A 167 -15.13 3.78 7.69
C LYS A 167 -15.45 5.22 7.30
N LEU A 168 -14.54 6.14 7.61
CA LEU A 168 -14.58 7.51 7.13
C LEU A 168 -14.03 7.55 5.71
N LYS A 169 -14.83 7.98 4.75
CA LYS A 169 -14.48 7.92 3.33
C LYS A 169 -13.62 9.12 2.93
N ASP A 170 -12.49 8.86 2.26
CA ASP A 170 -11.65 9.85 1.59
C ASP A 170 -11.39 11.13 2.42
N TRP A 171 -11.00 10.96 3.70
CA TRP A 171 -10.70 12.07 4.61
C TRP A 171 -9.28 12.02 5.19
N PRO A 172 -8.48 13.11 5.07
CA PRO A 172 -8.80 14.37 4.39
C PRO A 172 -9.10 14.18 2.89
N PRO A 173 -9.92 15.06 2.27
CA PRO A 173 -10.16 15.02 0.82
C PRO A 173 -8.83 15.15 0.07
N ALA A 174 -8.81 14.82 -1.23
CA ALA A 174 -7.61 14.78 -2.07
C ALA A 174 -6.82 16.11 -2.23
N GLU A 175 -7.18 17.14 -1.46
CA GLU A 175 -6.34 18.32 -1.22
C GLU A 175 -5.08 17.90 -0.44
N ASP A 176 -3.95 18.61 -0.61
CA ASP A 176 -2.69 18.22 0.01
C ASP A 176 -2.87 18.16 1.53
N PHE A 177 -2.61 16.99 2.14
CA PHE A 177 -2.71 16.74 3.57
C PHE A 177 -2.02 17.81 4.42
N SER A 178 -0.95 18.41 3.88
CA SER A 178 -0.22 19.52 4.49
C SER A 178 -1.02 20.82 4.63
N GLU A 179 -2.07 21.03 3.83
CA GLU A 179 -2.96 22.20 3.92
C GLU A 179 -4.01 22.04 5.02
N ILE A 180 -4.62 20.85 5.13
CA ILE A 180 -5.70 20.57 6.08
C ILE A 180 -5.15 20.20 7.47
N LEU A 181 -4.04 19.45 7.51
CA LEU A 181 -3.41 18.93 8.73
C LEU A 181 -1.90 19.22 8.76
N PRO A 182 -1.46 20.49 8.73
CA PRO A 182 -0.03 20.85 8.65
C PRO A 182 0.81 20.28 9.80
N GLU A 183 0.31 20.33 11.04
CA GLU A 183 1.03 19.79 12.20
C GLU A 183 1.21 18.26 12.13
N HIS A 184 0.20 17.55 11.61
CA HIS A 184 0.24 16.10 11.39
C HIS A 184 1.18 15.75 10.25
N PHE A 185 1.19 16.56 9.18
CA PHE A 185 2.10 16.40 8.06
C PHE A 185 3.56 16.50 8.52
N GLU A 186 3.90 17.57 9.24
CA GLU A 186 5.25 17.77 9.78
C GLU A 186 5.65 16.64 10.75
N ASP A 187 4.74 16.24 11.63
CA ASP A 187 5.00 15.16 12.60
C ASP A 187 5.20 13.79 11.92
N LEU A 188 4.43 13.48 10.88
CA LEU A 188 4.59 12.24 10.11
C LEU A 188 5.89 12.28 9.29
N MET A 189 6.03 13.27 8.40
CA MET A 189 7.12 13.33 7.43
C MET A 189 8.50 13.49 8.10
N GLY A 190 8.54 14.12 9.29
CA GLY A 190 9.74 14.21 10.11
C GLY A 190 10.18 12.89 10.73
N ASN A 191 9.28 11.91 10.86
CA ASN A 191 9.49 10.67 11.60
C ASN A 191 9.23 9.39 10.79
N LEU A 192 9.05 9.49 9.47
CA LEU A 192 8.93 8.30 8.61
C LEU A 192 10.23 7.47 8.66
N PRO A 193 10.15 6.14 8.83
CA PRO A 193 11.32 5.28 8.76
C PRO A 193 11.88 5.21 7.35
N LEU A 194 13.18 4.90 7.24
CA LEU A 194 13.91 4.83 5.96
C LEU A 194 13.70 6.09 5.10
N PRO A 195 14.02 7.30 5.64
CA PRO A 195 13.74 8.58 5.02
C PRO A 195 14.34 8.74 3.61
N GLU A 196 15.39 8.00 3.29
CA GLU A 196 16.01 7.96 1.96
C GLU A 196 15.04 7.47 0.88
N TYR A 197 14.08 6.62 1.26
CA TYR A 197 13.03 6.07 0.40
C TYR A 197 11.70 6.80 0.54
N THR A 198 11.31 7.10 1.79
CA THR A 198 9.92 7.45 2.11
C THR A 198 9.64 8.94 2.07
N ARG A 199 10.64 9.80 2.30
CA ARG A 199 10.41 11.25 2.25
C ARG A 199 10.32 11.75 0.80
N ARG A 200 9.58 12.84 0.60
CA ARG A 200 9.47 13.54 -0.68
C ARG A 200 10.81 14.08 -1.21
N ASP A 201 11.79 14.32 -0.33
CA ASP A 201 13.17 14.73 -0.64
C ASP A 201 14.18 13.58 -0.51
N GLY A 202 13.70 12.33 -0.34
CA GLY A 202 14.52 11.15 -0.21
C GLY A 202 15.35 10.89 -1.47
N VAL A 203 16.65 10.63 -1.30
CA VAL A 203 17.59 10.45 -2.42
C VAL A 203 17.28 9.23 -3.29
N LEU A 204 16.58 8.23 -2.74
CA LEU A 204 16.10 7.03 -3.43
C LEU A 204 14.58 7.05 -3.64
N ASN A 205 13.89 8.13 -3.28
CA ASN A 205 12.53 8.36 -3.76
C ASN A 205 12.62 9.01 -5.14
N LEU A 206 12.39 8.24 -6.21
CA LEU A 206 12.54 8.75 -7.58
C LEU A 206 11.55 9.87 -7.90
N SER A 207 10.41 9.94 -7.20
CA SER A 207 9.47 11.05 -7.35
C SER A 207 10.08 12.42 -7.03
N SER A 208 11.09 12.46 -6.16
CA SER A 208 11.85 13.68 -5.83
C SER A 208 12.61 14.27 -7.01
N ARG A 209 12.81 13.50 -8.09
CA ARG A 209 13.54 13.93 -9.29
C ARG A 209 12.68 14.72 -10.27
N LEU A 210 11.35 14.74 -10.08
CA LEU A 210 10.48 15.60 -10.87
C LEU A 210 10.78 17.08 -10.55
N PRO A 211 11.06 17.91 -11.58
CA PRO A 211 11.27 19.33 -11.37
C PRO A 211 10.05 20.01 -10.76
N ASP A 212 10.26 21.07 -9.97
CA ASP A 212 9.17 21.76 -9.25
C ASP A 212 8.12 22.45 -10.15
N PHE A 213 8.41 22.62 -11.45
CA PHE A 213 7.42 23.13 -12.41
C PHE A 213 6.44 22.05 -12.92
N PHE A 214 6.68 20.77 -12.59
CA PHE A 214 5.69 19.71 -12.80
C PHE A 214 4.69 19.69 -11.64
N VAL A 215 3.43 19.39 -11.96
CA VAL A 215 2.48 18.96 -10.96
C VAL A 215 2.94 17.61 -10.44
N LYS A 216 3.46 17.58 -9.21
CA LYS A 216 3.90 16.34 -8.58
C LYS A 216 2.71 15.39 -8.40
N PRO A 217 2.88 14.09 -8.61
CA PRO A 217 1.83 13.11 -8.36
C PRO A 217 1.38 13.17 -6.90
N ASP A 218 0.09 12.93 -6.65
CA ASP A 218 -0.45 12.79 -5.30
C ASP A 218 0.04 11.47 -4.68
N LEU A 219 1.19 11.56 -4.01
CA LEU A 219 1.83 10.47 -3.28
C LEU A 219 1.39 10.40 -1.80
N GLY A 220 0.35 11.14 -1.42
CA GLY A 220 -0.06 11.27 -0.03
C GLY A 220 0.71 12.36 0.74
N PRO A 221 0.62 12.38 2.08
CA PRO A 221 0.11 11.27 2.88
C PRO A 221 -1.42 11.13 2.83
N LYS A 222 -1.91 9.89 2.86
CA LYS A 222 -3.34 9.54 2.89
C LYS A 222 -3.71 8.90 4.21
N MET A 223 -4.84 9.29 4.78
CA MET A 223 -5.29 8.78 6.08
C MET A 223 -6.47 7.81 5.93
N TYR A 224 -6.39 6.72 6.69
CA TYR A 224 -7.37 5.63 6.67
C TYR A 224 -7.93 5.45 8.08
N ASN A 225 -9.19 5.86 8.26
CA ASN A 225 -9.88 5.85 9.54
C ASN A 225 -11.06 4.90 9.47
N ALA A 226 -11.00 3.78 10.21
CA ALA A 226 -12.05 2.79 10.14
C ALA A 226 -12.15 1.93 11.39
N TYR A 227 -13.36 1.44 11.64
CA TYR A 227 -13.63 0.32 12.55
C TYR A 227 -13.44 -1.03 11.82
N GLY A 228 -13.58 -1.03 10.49
CA GLY A 228 -13.70 -2.24 9.64
C GLY A 228 -12.58 -2.47 8.62
N THR A 229 -12.86 -3.26 7.59
CA THR A 229 -11.87 -3.86 6.68
C THR A 229 -11.70 -3.12 5.34
N THR A 230 -10.55 -3.34 4.70
CA THR A 230 -10.23 -2.97 3.31
C THR A 230 -10.06 -4.25 2.49
N ASN A 231 -10.74 -4.32 1.34
CA ASN A 231 -10.68 -5.47 0.44
C ASN A 231 -9.32 -5.58 -0.27
N LEU A 232 -9.12 -6.72 -0.93
CA LEU A 232 -7.93 -7.01 -1.70
C LEU A 232 -7.81 -6.02 -2.88
N HIS A 233 -6.66 -5.36 -2.96
CA HIS A 233 -6.30 -4.46 -4.04
C HIS A 233 -4.77 -4.45 -4.21
N LEU A 234 -4.26 -3.69 -5.18
CA LEU A 234 -2.84 -3.40 -5.35
C LEU A 234 -2.67 -1.94 -5.76
N ASP A 235 -1.49 -1.39 -5.49
CA ASP A 235 -1.11 -0.01 -5.83
C ASP A 235 0.01 0.01 -6.87
N ILE A 236 0.07 1.09 -7.64
CA ILE A 236 1.05 1.29 -8.72
C ILE A 236 2.42 1.64 -8.15
N SER A 237 2.47 2.35 -7.03
CA SER A 237 3.67 2.79 -6.33
C SER A 237 3.99 1.91 -5.13
N ASP A 238 5.20 2.08 -4.59
CA ASP A 238 5.52 1.58 -3.26
C ASP A 238 4.78 2.41 -2.21
N ALA A 239 4.52 1.83 -1.04
CA ALA A 239 3.88 2.54 0.06
C ALA A 239 4.47 2.16 1.42
N VAL A 240 4.44 3.10 2.37
CA VAL A 240 4.64 2.84 3.79
C VAL A 240 3.37 3.20 4.54
N ASN A 241 2.76 2.26 5.26
CA ASN A 241 1.56 2.46 6.06
C ASN A 241 1.88 2.42 7.55
N VAL A 242 1.69 3.53 8.26
CA VAL A 242 1.98 3.69 9.70
C VAL A 242 0.69 3.61 10.51
N MET A 243 0.64 2.71 11.50
CA MET A 243 -0.44 2.66 12.49
C MET A 243 -0.21 3.73 13.56
N VAL A 244 -0.87 4.88 13.44
CA VAL A 244 -0.63 6.02 14.36
C VAL A 244 -1.52 5.99 15.59
N HIS A 245 -2.67 5.31 15.54
CA HIS A 245 -3.55 5.12 16.70
C HIS A 245 -4.34 3.81 16.60
N VAL A 246 -4.49 3.12 17.74
CA VAL A 246 -5.36 1.96 17.89
C VAL A 246 -6.36 2.27 19.00
N GLY A 247 -7.63 2.41 18.64
CA GLY A 247 -8.73 2.68 19.55
C GLY A 247 -9.26 1.40 20.18
N ILE A 248 -8.89 1.17 21.44
CA ILE A 248 -9.38 0.05 22.23
C ILE A 248 -10.83 0.34 22.63
N PRO A 249 -11.77 -0.56 22.31
CA PRO A 249 -13.17 -0.32 22.62
C PRO A 249 -13.37 -0.26 24.14
N HIS A 250 -14.26 0.62 24.58
CA HIS A 250 -14.79 0.62 25.93
C HIS A 250 -16.31 0.77 25.90
N GLY A 251 -16.96 0.20 26.90
CA GLY A 251 -18.39 0.34 27.13
C GLY A 251 -18.71 1.40 28.17
N GLY A 252 -20.00 1.70 28.35
CA GLY A 252 -20.49 2.09 29.69
C GLY A 252 -20.55 0.86 30.60
N GLN A 253 -20.93 1.03 31.88
CA GLN A 253 -21.00 -0.05 32.89
C GLN A 253 -21.74 -1.36 32.48
N LYS A 254 -22.52 -1.36 31.39
CA LYS A 254 -23.24 -2.54 30.87
C LYS A 254 -22.55 -3.25 29.70
N ASP A 255 -21.55 -2.63 29.09
CA ASP A 255 -20.88 -3.10 27.86
C ASP A 255 -19.39 -3.41 28.07
N ASP A 256 -18.89 -3.38 29.31
CA ASP A 256 -17.50 -3.72 29.63
C ASP A 256 -17.16 -5.17 29.23
N ASP A 257 -18.05 -6.13 29.53
CA ASP A 257 -17.88 -7.54 29.11
C ASP A 257 -17.77 -7.68 27.58
N LYS A 258 -18.47 -6.81 26.82
CA LYS A 258 -18.43 -6.80 25.36
C LYS A 258 -17.12 -6.20 24.84
N ALA A 259 -16.61 -5.16 25.50
CA ALA A 259 -15.31 -4.59 25.18
C ALA A 259 -14.18 -5.61 25.41
N ASP A 260 -14.19 -6.31 26.54
CA ASP A 260 -13.21 -7.35 26.87
C ASP A 260 -13.27 -8.54 25.91
N ALA A 261 -14.47 -8.93 25.48
CA ALA A 261 -14.66 -9.94 24.45
C ALA A 261 -14.02 -9.52 23.11
N LEU A 262 -14.24 -8.28 22.66
CA LEU A 262 -13.63 -7.77 21.42
C LEU A 262 -12.10 -7.70 21.49
N ILE A 263 -11.53 -7.38 22.65
CA ILE A 263 -10.08 -7.39 22.89
C ILE A 263 -9.53 -8.82 22.80
N SER A 264 -10.22 -9.77 23.42
CA SER A 264 -9.84 -11.20 23.37
C SER A 264 -9.95 -11.76 21.96
N GLU A 265 -11.04 -11.47 21.25
CA GLU A 265 -11.27 -11.87 19.85
C GLU A 265 -10.18 -11.32 18.91
N ALA A 266 -9.68 -10.11 19.16
CA ALA A 266 -8.59 -9.52 18.37
C ALA A 266 -7.29 -10.33 18.52
N VAL A 267 -6.93 -10.71 19.74
CA VAL A 267 -5.73 -11.54 20.00
C VAL A 267 -5.89 -12.93 19.41
N GLU A 268 -7.04 -13.57 19.59
CA GLU A 268 -7.34 -14.89 19.01
C GLU A 268 -7.28 -14.87 17.49
N ALA A 269 -7.84 -13.83 16.85
CA ALA A 269 -7.81 -13.66 15.40
C ALA A 269 -6.36 -13.54 14.88
N VAL A 270 -5.46 -12.88 15.61
CA VAL A 270 -4.04 -12.88 15.24
C VAL A 270 -3.43 -14.26 15.43
N GLN A 271 -3.64 -14.93 16.56
CA GLN A 271 -3.03 -16.24 16.83
C GLN A 271 -3.47 -17.32 15.82
N GLN A 272 -4.71 -17.25 15.33
CA GLN A 272 -5.19 -18.14 14.28
C GLN A 272 -4.47 -17.91 12.94
N ARG A 273 -4.03 -16.67 12.65
CA ARG A 273 -3.55 -16.23 11.34
C ARG A 273 -2.03 -16.12 11.27
N CYS A 274 -1.43 -15.47 12.24
CA CYS A 274 0.01 -15.34 12.43
C CYS A 274 0.49 -16.44 13.38
N LYS A 275 0.88 -17.58 12.82
CA LYS A 275 1.25 -18.79 13.58
C LYS A 275 2.71 -18.81 14.04
N ASP A 276 3.48 -17.75 13.75
CA ASP A 276 4.87 -17.64 14.17
C ASP A 276 4.99 -17.22 15.64
N GLU A 277 5.96 -17.82 16.33
CA GLU A 277 6.22 -17.63 17.75
C GLU A 277 6.58 -16.17 18.08
N GLN A 278 7.27 -15.49 17.17
CA GLN A 278 7.65 -14.09 17.35
C GLN A 278 6.44 -13.16 17.38
N THR A 279 5.40 -13.43 16.58
CA THR A 279 4.15 -12.67 16.66
C THR A 279 3.40 -12.99 17.96
N ARG A 280 3.40 -14.24 18.42
CA ARG A 280 2.83 -14.61 19.73
C ARG A 280 3.51 -13.85 20.88
N GLN A 281 4.85 -13.80 20.87
CA GLN A 281 5.66 -13.06 21.83
C GLN A 281 5.22 -11.59 21.95
N ARG A 282 5.11 -10.91 20.80
CA ARG A 282 4.72 -9.50 20.71
C ARG A 282 3.40 -9.22 21.42
N LEU A 283 2.41 -10.08 21.20
CA LEU A 283 1.06 -9.85 21.72
C LEU A 283 0.90 -10.26 23.18
N ILE A 284 1.47 -11.40 23.57
CA ILE A 284 1.23 -11.99 24.89
C ILE A 284 2.22 -11.51 25.93
N GLU A 285 3.50 -11.45 25.57
CA GLU A 285 4.57 -11.16 26.51
C GLU A 285 4.91 -9.67 26.51
N ASP A 286 5.08 -9.09 25.32
CA ASP A 286 5.38 -7.66 25.18
C ASP A 286 4.12 -6.77 25.28
N LYS A 287 2.93 -7.39 25.25
CA LYS A 287 1.61 -6.75 25.34
C LYS A 287 1.42 -5.63 24.30
N GLU A 288 1.99 -5.81 23.11
CA GLU A 288 1.77 -4.91 21.98
C GLU A 288 0.29 -4.92 21.58
N THR A 289 -0.26 -3.76 21.25
CA THR A 289 -1.68 -3.61 20.91
C THR A 289 -1.90 -3.85 19.42
N PRO A 290 -2.54 -4.96 19.01
CA PRO A 290 -2.77 -5.26 17.59
C PRO A 290 -3.90 -4.38 17.05
N GLY A 291 -3.63 -3.61 15.99
CA GLY A 291 -4.64 -2.78 15.34
C GLY A 291 -5.31 -3.49 14.17
N ALA A 292 -4.51 -4.09 13.28
CA ALA A 292 -5.00 -4.69 12.04
C ALA A 292 -4.22 -5.94 11.63
N LEU A 293 -4.90 -6.82 10.91
CA LEU A 293 -4.33 -7.99 10.25
C LEU A 293 -4.23 -7.74 8.75
N TRP A 294 -3.03 -7.87 8.22
CA TRP A 294 -2.74 -7.76 6.80
C TRP A 294 -2.52 -9.13 6.19
N HIS A 295 -2.93 -9.28 4.93
CA HIS A 295 -2.38 -10.31 4.06
C HIS A 295 -1.79 -9.63 2.84
N ILE A 296 -0.48 -9.81 2.62
CA ILE A 296 0.25 -9.25 1.47
C ILE A 296 0.76 -10.40 0.61
N PHE A 297 0.66 -10.27 -0.71
CA PHE A 297 1.16 -11.24 -1.68
C PHE A 297 2.25 -10.62 -2.55
N ARG A 298 3.03 -11.46 -3.23
CA ARG A 298 4.03 -10.96 -4.18
C ARG A 298 3.35 -10.37 -5.41
N ALA A 299 3.90 -9.29 -5.96
CA ALA A 299 3.40 -8.68 -7.19
C ALA A 299 3.26 -9.70 -8.33
N ARG A 300 4.29 -10.54 -8.54
CA ARG A 300 4.27 -11.63 -9.55
C ARG A 300 3.15 -12.66 -9.39
N ASP A 301 2.50 -12.73 -8.22
CA ASP A 301 1.42 -13.68 -7.95
C ASP A 301 0.04 -13.10 -8.31
N ALA A 302 -0.07 -11.80 -8.62
CA ALA A 302 -1.32 -11.14 -8.98
C ALA A 302 -2.08 -11.85 -10.11
N PRO A 303 -1.47 -12.30 -11.24
CA PRO A 303 -2.20 -13.02 -12.29
C PRO A 303 -2.80 -14.36 -11.83
N ARG A 304 -2.13 -15.05 -10.89
CA ARG A 304 -2.65 -16.30 -10.30
C ARG A 304 -3.81 -16.01 -9.35
N ILE A 305 -3.73 -14.93 -8.59
CA ILE A 305 -4.81 -14.47 -7.71
C ILE A 305 -6.03 -14.05 -8.53
N ARG A 306 -5.86 -13.31 -9.64
CA ARG A 306 -6.95 -12.97 -10.58
C ARG A 306 -7.65 -14.24 -11.10
N SER A 307 -6.86 -15.22 -11.57
CA SER A 307 -7.40 -16.51 -12.03
C SER A 307 -8.18 -17.26 -10.95
N PHE A 308 -7.74 -17.18 -9.69
CA PHE A 308 -8.44 -17.80 -8.56
C PHE A 308 -9.77 -17.08 -8.26
N LEU A 309 -9.77 -15.75 -8.19
CA LEU A 309 -10.97 -14.96 -7.92
C LEU A 309 -12.02 -15.12 -9.03
N ASN A 310 -11.59 -15.12 -10.30
CA ASN A 310 -12.45 -15.41 -11.44
C ASN A 310 -13.12 -16.78 -11.33
N LYS A 311 -12.36 -17.81 -10.95
CA LYS A 311 -12.93 -19.14 -10.67
C LYS A 311 -13.98 -19.10 -9.56
N LEU A 312 -13.75 -18.34 -8.48
CA LEU A 312 -14.74 -18.18 -7.41
C LEU A 312 -16.02 -17.47 -7.90
N SER A 313 -15.90 -16.43 -8.72
CA SER A 313 -17.03 -15.75 -9.37
C SER A 313 -17.86 -16.71 -10.22
N GLU A 314 -17.20 -17.55 -11.04
CA GLU A 314 -17.87 -18.59 -11.83
C GLU A 314 -18.59 -19.62 -10.95
N GLU A 315 -17.97 -20.05 -9.84
CA GLU A 315 -18.59 -20.96 -8.84
C GLU A 315 -19.83 -20.33 -8.19
N GLN A 316 -19.89 -19.01 -8.08
CA GLN A 316 -21.05 -18.25 -7.58
C GLN A 316 -22.10 -17.94 -8.66
N GLY A 317 -21.86 -18.35 -9.91
CA GLY A 317 -22.76 -18.13 -11.04
C GLY A 317 -22.67 -16.74 -11.67
N GLU A 318 -21.61 -15.98 -11.38
CA GLU A 318 -21.34 -14.68 -12.01
C GLU A 318 -20.79 -14.87 -13.43
N GLN A 319 -21.14 -13.96 -14.35
CA GLN A 319 -20.56 -13.93 -15.70
C GLN A 319 -19.34 -13.01 -15.71
N ILE A 320 -18.16 -13.56 -16.01
CA ILE A 320 -16.94 -12.79 -16.14
C ILE A 320 -16.99 -11.97 -17.44
N LEU A 321 -17.04 -10.65 -17.32
CA LEU A 321 -16.93 -9.73 -18.45
C LEU A 321 -15.49 -9.66 -18.96
N LEU A 322 -15.31 -9.28 -20.23
CA LEU A 322 -14.00 -9.26 -20.89
C LEU A 322 -13.00 -8.29 -20.23
N ASP A 323 -13.52 -7.27 -19.56
CA ASP A 323 -12.81 -6.19 -18.87
C ASP A 323 -12.85 -6.33 -17.34
N HIS A 324 -13.33 -7.46 -16.81
CA HIS A 324 -13.37 -7.71 -15.37
C HIS A 324 -11.97 -7.99 -14.81
N ASP A 325 -11.56 -7.22 -13.82
CA ASP A 325 -10.38 -7.50 -13.00
C ASP A 325 -10.77 -7.47 -11.51
N PRO A 326 -10.85 -8.64 -10.85
CA PRO A 326 -11.35 -8.73 -9.49
C PRO A 326 -10.43 -8.08 -8.44
N ILE A 327 -9.15 -7.83 -8.77
CA ILE A 327 -8.24 -7.09 -7.88
C ILE A 327 -8.48 -5.59 -8.02
N HIS A 328 -8.66 -5.09 -9.25
CA HIS A 328 -8.93 -3.67 -9.48
C HIS A 328 -10.34 -3.26 -9.05
N ASP A 329 -11.32 -4.16 -9.16
CA ASP A 329 -12.69 -3.94 -8.69
C ASP A 329 -12.80 -3.87 -7.15
N GLN A 330 -11.75 -4.28 -6.42
CA GLN A 330 -11.66 -4.29 -4.96
C GLN A 330 -12.86 -4.97 -4.28
N SER A 331 -13.43 -6.00 -4.92
CA SER A 331 -14.68 -6.63 -4.50
C SER A 331 -14.48 -7.82 -3.55
N TRP A 332 -13.25 -8.34 -3.44
CA TRP A 332 -12.96 -9.57 -2.71
C TRP A 332 -12.17 -9.33 -1.43
N TYR A 333 -12.53 -10.06 -0.38
CA TYR A 333 -11.69 -10.29 0.79
C TYR A 333 -11.43 -11.79 0.94
N LEU A 334 -10.15 -12.18 0.99
CA LEU A 334 -9.73 -13.58 1.14
C LEU A 334 -9.77 -13.99 2.62
N ASP A 335 -10.82 -14.68 3.03
CA ASP A 335 -10.91 -15.32 4.35
C ASP A 335 -10.01 -16.57 4.46
N GLU A 336 -10.11 -17.30 5.57
CA GLU A 336 -9.22 -18.45 5.84
C GLU A 336 -9.37 -19.55 4.79
N GLU A 337 -10.60 -19.86 4.44
CA GLU A 337 -10.93 -20.89 3.46
C GLU A 337 -10.39 -20.50 2.09
N LYS A 338 -10.61 -19.25 1.67
CA LYS A 338 -10.10 -18.75 0.38
C LYS A 338 -8.58 -18.71 0.34
N LEU A 339 -7.91 -18.32 1.42
CA LEU A 339 -6.44 -18.32 1.51
C LEU A 339 -5.87 -19.75 1.46
N ALA A 340 -6.50 -20.70 2.16
CA ALA A 340 -6.11 -22.11 2.12
C ALA A 340 -6.25 -22.69 0.70
N ARG A 341 -7.40 -22.43 0.04
CA ARG A 341 -7.65 -22.82 -1.35
C ARG A 341 -6.66 -22.17 -2.32
N LEU A 342 -6.38 -20.87 -2.19
CA LEU A 342 -5.39 -20.17 -3.00
C LEU A 342 -4.00 -20.81 -2.90
N LYS A 343 -3.58 -21.19 -1.68
CA LYS A 343 -2.31 -21.90 -1.44
C LYS A 343 -2.33 -23.31 -2.02
N GLU A 344 -3.42 -24.05 -1.86
CA GLU A 344 -3.53 -25.43 -2.32
C GLU A 344 -3.60 -25.52 -3.85
N GLU A 345 -4.49 -24.76 -4.48
CA GLU A 345 -4.83 -24.84 -5.89
C GLU A 345 -3.83 -24.06 -6.78
N TYR A 346 -3.42 -22.86 -6.36
CA TYR A 346 -2.59 -21.96 -7.17
C TYR A 346 -1.14 -21.83 -6.69
N LYS A 347 -0.80 -22.47 -5.56
CA LYS A 347 0.54 -22.40 -4.94
C LYS A 347 0.99 -20.96 -4.69
N VAL A 348 0.06 -20.12 -4.25
CA VAL A 348 0.31 -18.73 -3.86
C VAL A 348 0.21 -18.65 -2.34
N GLU A 349 1.26 -18.14 -1.71
CA GLU A 349 1.32 -17.91 -0.27
C GLU A 349 1.85 -16.49 -0.04
N GLY A 350 1.15 -15.75 0.82
CA GLY A 350 1.52 -14.40 1.23
C GLY A 350 2.13 -14.33 2.63
N TRP A 351 2.16 -13.12 3.16
CA TRP A 351 2.51 -12.82 4.54
C TRP A 351 1.26 -12.43 5.30
N ALA A 352 0.98 -13.12 6.41
CA ALA A 352 -0.02 -12.69 7.40
C ALA A 352 0.69 -11.84 8.45
N ILE A 353 0.36 -10.55 8.54
CA ILE A 353 1.07 -9.57 9.38
C ILE A 353 0.11 -8.92 10.36
N ALA A 354 0.38 -9.06 11.66
CA ALA A 354 -0.29 -8.28 12.70
C ALA A 354 0.41 -6.92 12.85
N GLN A 355 -0.25 -5.86 12.36
CA GLN A 355 0.20 -4.49 12.51
C GLN A 355 -0.27 -3.95 13.87
N CYS A 356 0.66 -3.71 14.77
CA CYS A 356 0.42 -3.13 16.09
C CYS A 356 0.58 -1.61 16.07
N LEU A 357 0.20 -0.94 17.17
CA LEU A 357 0.40 0.49 17.33
C LEU A 357 1.87 0.89 17.04
N GLY A 358 2.04 1.80 16.08
CA GLY A 358 3.30 2.35 15.63
C GLY A 358 4.15 1.46 14.74
N ASP A 359 3.61 0.34 14.26
CA ASP A 359 4.20 -0.38 13.15
C ASP A 359 3.97 0.37 11.83
N ALA A 360 5.06 0.52 11.07
CA ALA A 360 5.08 0.90 9.68
C ALA A 360 5.25 -0.35 8.80
N VAL A 361 4.25 -0.65 7.97
CA VAL A 361 4.28 -1.74 7.00
C VAL A 361 4.72 -1.16 5.66
N PHE A 362 5.80 -1.68 5.09
CA PHE A 362 6.27 -1.35 3.74
C PHE A 362 5.68 -2.34 2.73
N ILE A 363 4.99 -1.82 1.72
CA ILE A 363 4.27 -2.59 0.69
C ILE A 363 4.92 -2.32 -0.67
N PRO A 364 5.51 -3.34 -1.33
CA PRO A 364 6.08 -3.19 -2.67
C PRO A 364 5.01 -2.81 -3.70
N ALA A 365 5.39 -2.01 -4.69
CA ALA A 365 4.55 -1.73 -5.85
C ALA A 365 4.01 -3.03 -6.47
N GLY A 366 2.71 -3.04 -6.80
CA GLY A 366 2.03 -4.18 -7.41
C GLY A 366 1.71 -5.34 -6.48
N ALA A 367 2.13 -5.32 -5.22
CA ALA A 367 1.83 -6.38 -4.26
C ALA A 367 0.34 -6.38 -3.89
N PRO A 368 -0.44 -7.42 -4.25
CA PRO A 368 -1.83 -7.50 -3.82
C PRO A 368 -1.90 -7.61 -2.31
N HIS A 369 -2.78 -6.84 -1.67
CA HIS A 369 -2.92 -6.84 -0.23
C HIS A 369 -4.32 -6.47 0.25
N GLN A 370 -4.67 -6.95 1.44
CA GLN A 370 -5.95 -6.70 2.10
C GLN A 370 -5.73 -6.46 3.60
N VAL A 371 -6.65 -5.73 4.23
CA VAL A 371 -6.53 -5.32 5.63
C VAL A 371 -7.82 -5.59 6.38
N ARG A 372 -7.73 -6.25 7.54
CA ARG A 372 -8.83 -6.37 8.49
C ARG A 372 -8.47 -5.66 9.78
N ASN A 373 -9.21 -4.61 10.13
CA ASN A 373 -9.09 -4.01 11.45
C ASN A 373 -9.61 -4.98 12.52
N LEU A 374 -8.82 -5.11 13.59
CA LEU A 374 -9.15 -5.86 14.81
C LEU A 374 -9.73 -4.91 15.86
N HIS A 375 -9.24 -3.67 15.86
CA HIS A 375 -9.73 -2.53 16.63
C HIS A 375 -9.92 -1.32 15.71
N SER A 376 -10.55 -0.26 16.21
CA SER A 376 -10.64 0.99 15.46
C SER A 376 -9.23 1.52 15.21
N CYS A 377 -8.89 1.88 13.98
CA CYS A 377 -7.52 2.26 13.61
C CYS A 377 -7.49 3.59 12.87
N ILE A 378 -6.50 4.41 13.20
CA ILE A 378 -6.04 5.53 12.37
C ILE A 378 -4.71 5.08 11.78
N LYS A 379 -4.66 5.01 10.46
CA LYS A 379 -3.42 4.71 9.71
C LYS A 379 -3.13 5.84 8.75
N VAL A 380 -1.86 6.12 8.52
CA VAL A 380 -1.44 7.08 7.50
C VAL A 380 -0.45 6.41 6.58
N ALA A 381 -0.64 6.54 5.27
CA ALA A 381 0.26 6.00 4.27
C ALA A 381 0.91 7.11 3.46
N GLU A 382 2.19 6.94 3.14
CA GLU A 382 2.95 7.75 2.18
C GLU A 382 3.40 6.83 1.04
N ASP A 383 3.10 7.23 -0.19
CA ASP A 383 3.55 6.55 -1.39
C ASP A 383 4.94 7.05 -1.79
N PHE A 384 5.75 6.16 -2.36
CA PHE A 384 7.06 6.52 -2.91
C PHE A 384 7.38 5.67 -4.13
N VAL A 385 8.43 6.03 -4.86
CA VAL A 385 8.87 5.27 -6.04
C VAL A 385 10.32 4.87 -5.84
N SER A 386 10.56 3.61 -5.50
CA SER A 386 11.91 3.08 -5.34
C SER A 386 12.55 2.64 -6.67
N PRO A 387 13.88 2.74 -6.82
CA PRO A 387 14.60 2.19 -7.97
C PRO A 387 14.37 0.69 -8.17
N GLU A 388 14.20 -0.07 -7.09
CA GLU A 388 14.03 -1.53 -7.09
C GLU A 388 12.75 -1.97 -7.79
N HIS A 389 11.67 -1.18 -7.65
CA HIS A 389 10.34 -1.53 -8.16
C HIS A 389 9.87 -0.68 -9.34
N ILE A 390 10.69 0.25 -9.84
CA ILE A 390 10.32 1.12 -10.97
C ILE A 390 9.81 0.35 -12.19
N LYS A 391 10.36 -0.84 -12.46
CA LYS A 391 9.90 -1.72 -13.54
C LYS A 391 8.46 -2.17 -13.34
N GLU A 392 8.09 -2.51 -12.11
CA GLU A 392 6.75 -2.92 -11.75
C GLU A 392 5.80 -1.73 -11.87
N CYS A 393 6.18 -0.55 -11.39
CA CYS A 393 5.39 0.67 -11.53
C CYS A 393 5.08 0.99 -13.01
N VAL A 394 6.06 0.82 -13.92
CA VAL A 394 5.86 1.01 -15.37
C VAL A 394 4.90 -0.04 -15.93
N TYR A 395 5.10 -1.32 -15.59
CA TYR A 395 4.23 -2.41 -16.03
C TYR A 395 2.78 -2.18 -15.59
N LEU A 396 2.57 -1.82 -14.33
CA LEU A 396 1.24 -1.53 -13.78
C LEU A 396 0.63 -0.30 -14.43
N THR A 397 1.39 0.79 -14.61
CA THR A 397 0.86 1.99 -15.28
C THR A 397 0.37 1.67 -16.70
N ASP A 398 1.07 0.77 -17.41
CA ASP A 398 0.59 0.30 -18.71
C ASP A 398 -0.63 -0.63 -18.56
N GLU A 399 -0.67 -1.57 -17.60
CA GLU A 399 -1.85 -2.42 -17.31
C GLU A 399 -3.10 -1.58 -17.00
N PHE A 400 -2.98 -0.56 -16.13
CA PHE A 400 -4.07 0.34 -15.73
C PHE A 400 -4.65 1.15 -16.90
N ARG A 401 -3.82 1.56 -17.87
CA ARG A 401 -4.30 2.24 -19.09
C ARG A 401 -5.12 1.33 -20.03
N HIS A 402 -5.02 0.01 -19.88
CA HIS A 402 -5.82 -0.94 -20.64
C HIS A 402 -7.13 -1.32 -19.94
N LEU A 403 -7.34 -0.89 -18.69
CA LEU A 403 -8.64 -0.96 -18.03
C LEU A 403 -9.64 -0.03 -18.72
N SER A 404 -10.93 -0.28 -18.56
CA SER A 404 -11.97 0.53 -19.24
C SER A 404 -11.83 2.02 -18.90
N ASN A 405 -12.16 2.91 -19.84
CA ASN A 405 -12.12 4.37 -19.62
C ASN A 405 -13.03 4.86 -18.49
N THR A 406 -13.93 4.00 -18.00
CA THR A 406 -14.81 4.23 -16.85
C THR A 406 -14.19 3.81 -15.51
N HIS A 407 -13.04 3.13 -15.54
CA HIS A 407 -12.32 2.70 -14.35
C HIS A 407 -11.61 3.88 -13.69
N SER A 408 -11.73 4.01 -12.37
CA SER A 408 -11.23 5.16 -11.58
C SER A 408 -9.71 5.39 -11.64
N ASN A 409 -8.97 4.37 -12.10
CA ASN A 409 -7.51 4.36 -12.23
C ASN A 409 -7.01 4.39 -13.69
N HIS A 410 -7.87 4.72 -14.67
CA HIS A 410 -7.49 4.81 -16.08
C HIS A 410 -6.50 5.97 -16.37
N GLU A 411 -6.46 7.00 -15.54
CA GLU A 411 -5.53 8.14 -15.69
C GLU A 411 -4.15 7.87 -15.05
N ASP A 412 -3.07 8.28 -15.73
CA ASP A 412 -1.69 8.20 -15.22
C ASP A 412 -1.45 9.23 -14.10
N LYS A 413 -1.96 8.93 -12.90
CA LYS A 413 -1.84 9.77 -11.71
C LYS A 413 -0.41 9.82 -11.17
N LEU A 414 0.41 8.80 -11.43
CA LEU A 414 1.77 8.68 -10.90
C LEU A 414 2.80 9.42 -11.77
N GLN A 415 2.52 9.66 -13.05
CA GLN A 415 3.45 10.26 -14.02
C GLN A 415 4.77 9.48 -14.13
N ILE A 416 4.71 8.14 -14.09
CA ILE A 416 5.89 7.28 -13.93
C ILE A 416 6.95 7.49 -15.03
N LYS A 417 6.51 7.82 -16.25
CA LYS A 417 7.38 8.10 -17.39
C LYS A 417 8.21 9.37 -17.18
N ASN A 418 7.61 10.42 -16.62
CA ASN A 418 8.30 11.67 -16.29
C ASN A 418 9.30 11.44 -15.15
N ILE A 419 8.89 10.72 -14.11
CA ILE A 419 9.76 10.33 -12.99
C ILE A 419 11.00 9.62 -13.52
N LEU A 420 10.81 8.60 -14.35
CA LEU A 420 11.90 7.81 -14.92
C LEU A 420 12.83 8.66 -15.79
N TYR A 421 12.27 9.49 -16.68
CA TYR A 421 13.06 10.36 -17.54
C TYR A 421 13.96 11.30 -16.72
N HIS A 422 13.39 11.98 -15.72
CA HIS A 422 14.14 12.93 -14.90
C HIS A 422 15.15 12.26 -13.97
N ALA A 423 14.82 11.08 -13.42
CA ALA A 423 15.77 10.29 -12.64
C ALA A 423 16.99 9.87 -13.48
N ILE A 424 16.78 9.39 -14.71
CA ILE A 424 17.87 9.02 -15.62
C ILE A 424 18.68 10.24 -16.04
N LYS A 425 18.01 11.34 -16.40
CA LYS A 425 18.66 12.60 -16.80
C LYS A 425 19.58 13.11 -15.69
N ASP A 426 19.12 13.11 -14.45
CA ASP A 426 19.91 13.53 -13.29
C ASP A 426 21.10 12.59 -13.06
N ALA A 427 20.88 11.27 -13.07
CA ALA A 427 21.95 10.29 -12.92
C ALA A 427 23.04 10.44 -14.00
N ILE A 428 22.66 10.64 -15.27
CA ILE A 428 23.59 10.91 -16.36
C ILE A 428 24.33 12.22 -16.12
N GLY A 429 23.64 13.29 -15.71
CA GLY A 429 24.26 14.58 -15.39
C GLY A 429 25.34 14.47 -14.31
N VAL A 430 25.06 13.73 -13.24
CA VAL A 430 26.04 13.45 -12.17
C VAL A 430 27.23 12.67 -12.73
N LEU A 431 27.02 11.60 -13.48
CA LEU A 431 28.12 10.80 -14.06
C LEU A 431 28.99 11.63 -15.03
N MET A 432 28.37 12.43 -15.90
CA MET A 432 29.10 13.30 -16.85
C MET A 432 29.90 14.40 -16.14
N SER A 433 29.40 14.94 -15.03
CA SER A 433 30.12 15.95 -14.23
C SER A 433 31.31 15.36 -13.45
N HIS A 434 31.34 14.05 -13.22
CA HIS A 434 32.40 13.37 -12.46
C HIS A 434 33.36 12.55 -13.34
N ASP A 435 33.19 12.56 -14.67
CA ASP A 435 34.11 11.92 -15.61
C ASP A 435 35.19 12.91 -16.09
N PRO A 436 36.47 12.75 -15.68
CA PRO A 436 37.57 13.60 -16.15
C PRO A 436 37.81 13.50 -17.66
N LEU A 437 37.42 12.39 -18.30
CA LEU A 437 37.61 12.17 -19.74
C LEU A 437 36.59 12.95 -20.60
N LEU A 438 35.44 13.31 -20.03
CA LEU A 438 34.41 14.13 -20.71
C LEU A 438 34.58 15.62 -20.47
N GLN A 439 35.35 16.02 -19.46
CA GLN A 439 35.73 17.43 -19.23
C GLN A 439 36.88 17.91 -20.15
N GLY A 440 37.51 17.00 -20.91
CA GLY A 440 38.77 17.25 -21.62
C GLY A 440 38.72 17.46 -23.13
N THR A 441 37.55 17.57 -23.79
CA THR A 441 37.49 17.75 -25.26
C THR A 441 37.14 19.18 -25.71
N GLY A 442 37.18 20.16 -24.80
CA GLY A 442 36.80 21.55 -25.06
C GLY A 442 37.91 22.52 -25.47
N GLU A 443 39.18 22.12 -25.50
CA GLU A 443 40.27 22.99 -25.96
C GLU A 443 41.37 22.19 -26.68
N THR A 444 41.37 22.20 -28.01
CA THR A 444 42.57 22.50 -28.83
C THR A 444 42.22 22.60 -30.31
N THR A 445 42.53 23.80 -30.84
CA THR A 445 42.61 24.29 -32.23
C THR A 445 41.34 24.46 -33.05
#